data_AF-A0A7X2Z8H0-F1
#
_entry.id   AF-A0A7X2Z8H0-F1
#
_cell.length_a   1.000
_cell.length_b   1.000
_cell.length_c   1.000
_cell.angle_alpha   90.00
_cell.angle_beta   90.00
_cell.angle_gamma   90.00
#
_symmetry.space_group_name_H-M   'P 1'
#
loop_
_entity.id
_entity.type
_entity.pdbx_description
1 polymer ?
#
loop_
_entity_poly.entity_id
_entity_poly.type
_entity_poly.pdbx_seq_one_letter_code
_entity_poly.pdbx_strand_id
1 'polypeptide(L)'
;MRWVKNREGGIVLEAALVLPLFFSLLLLLVSFIRLSLCEMALQSTVSETAKVIASNMYPVELLYNEAKQQWAASAPGVWLDQVVTQANAARQQVVDAESFTDNYSRFIPEPIVRLMAWEKSYREQLEAKGGESTQELKTSIRRHAAEAATPIIASFAETGILQPEKLKVTDLQLPDFNAGTSAYVTVEAQYSYTFLLPFFKKTVVLRKKATERAWIGG
;
A
#
# COMPACT_ATOMS: atom_id res chain seq x y z
N MET A 1 0.16 51.76 51.95
CA MET A 1 0.91 50.49 51.88
C MET A 1 1.76 50.48 50.61
N ARG A 2 3.09 50.61 50.73
CA ARG A 2 4.02 50.54 49.59
C ARG A 2 4.33 49.08 49.30
N TRP A 3 3.85 48.57 48.18
CA TRP A 3 4.24 47.26 47.66
C TRP A 3 5.71 47.32 47.23
N VAL A 4 6.59 46.66 47.99
CA VAL A 4 8.00 46.49 47.63
C VAL A 4 8.06 45.49 46.48
N LYS A 5 8.49 45.95 45.30
CA LYS A 5 8.61 45.14 44.09
C LYS A 5 9.87 44.27 44.20
N ASN A 6 9.71 43.08 44.76
CA ASN A 6 10.82 42.15 44.99
C ASN A 6 11.30 41.55 43.65
N ARG A 7 12.52 41.86 43.21
CA ARG A 7 13.09 41.42 41.91
C ARG A 7 13.81 40.06 41.98
N GLU A 8 14.06 39.54 43.17
CA GLU A 8 14.81 38.29 43.39
C GLU A 8 14.07 37.04 42.87
N GLY A 9 12.72 37.06 42.89
CA GLY A 9 11.92 35.96 42.33
C GLY A 9 11.93 35.89 40.80
N GLY A 10 12.35 36.96 40.10
CA GLY A 10 12.40 37.01 38.65
C GLY A 10 13.46 36.08 38.06
N ILE A 11 14.65 36.03 38.68
CA ILE A 11 15.78 35.22 38.18
C ILE A 11 15.46 33.72 38.29
N VAL A 12 14.82 33.29 39.37
CA VAL A 12 14.41 31.89 39.56
C VAL A 12 13.30 31.52 38.56
N LEU A 13 12.35 32.42 38.31
CA LEU A 13 11.28 32.21 37.33
C LEU A 13 11.82 32.14 35.90
N GLU A 14 12.74 33.02 35.53
CA GLU A 14 13.40 33.02 34.23
C GLU A 14 14.17 31.71 34.02
N ALA A 15 14.98 31.28 35.00
CA ALA A 15 15.71 30.01 34.93
C ALA A 15 14.78 28.79 34.83
N ALA A 16 13.67 28.79 35.58
CA ALA A 16 12.68 27.72 35.56
C ALA A 16 11.93 27.62 34.22
N LEU A 17 11.85 28.70 33.44
CA LEU A 17 11.22 28.71 32.11
C LEU A 17 12.22 28.36 31.00
N VAL A 18 13.48 28.77 31.15
CA VAL A 18 14.55 28.49 30.18
C VAL A 18 14.82 26.98 30.06
N LEU A 19 14.83 26.23 31.17
CA LEU A 19 15.18 24.81 31.15
C LEU A 19 14.15 23.95 30.36
N PRO A 20 12.83 24.03 30.60
CA PRO A 20 11.83 23.33 29.78
C PRO A 20 11.84 23.76 28.31
N LEU A 21 12.11 25.04 28.03
CA LEU A 21 12.25 25.54 26.67
C LEU A 21 13.45 24.90 25.96
N PHE A 22 14.60 24.82 26.63
CA PHE A 22 15.79 24.15 26.11
C PHE A 22 15.55 22.66 25.85
N PHE A 23 14.89 21.95 26.77
CA PHE A 23 14.50 20.56 26.55
C PHE A 23 13.54 20.41 25.36
N SER A 24 12.59 21.33 25.18
CA SER A 24 11.71 21.31 24.01
C SER A 24 12.47 21.44 22.69
N LEU A 25 13.53 22.26 22.66
CA LEU A 25 14.41 22.40 21.50
C LEU A 25 15.21 21.13 21.22
N LEU A 26 15.78 20.50 22.25
CA LEU A 26 16.48 19.22 22.11
C LEU A 26 15.55 18.12 21.58
N LEU A 27 14.34 18.01 22.14
CA LEU A 27 13.33 17.05 21.68
C LEU A 27 12.86 17.33 20.25
N LEU A 28 12.79 18.60 19.86
CA LEU A 28 12.50 19.00 18.49
C LEU A 28 13.59 18.53 17.52
N LEU A 29 14.86 18.72 17.88
CA LEU A 29 15.99 18.27 17.06
C LEU A 29 16.02 16.74 16.94
N VAL A 30 15.84 16.02 18.05
CA VAL A 30 15.71 14.55 18.05
C VAL A 30 14.53 14.11 17.18
N SER A 31 13.42 14.86 17.21
CA SER A 31 12.26 14.57 16.38
C SER A 31 12.56 14.75 14.88
N PHE A 32 13.37 15.73 14.48
CA PHE A 32 13.79 15.87 13.07
C PHE A 32 14.70 14.74 12.60
N ILE A 33 15.62 14.28 13.46
CA ILE A 33 16.44 13.11 13.15
C ILE A 33 15.54 11.88 12.93
N ARG A 34 14.62 11.62 13.86
CA ARG A 34 13.66 10.50 13.74
C ARG A 34 12.75 10.62 12.52
N LEU A 35 12.29 11.83 12.19
CA LEU A 35 11.47 12.09 11.00
C LEU A 35 12.26 11.73 9.73
N SER A 36 13.52 12.13 9.65
CA SER A 36 14.40 11.85 8.50
C SER A 36 14.66 10.34 8.35
N LEU A 37 14.87 9.63 9.46
CA LEU A 37 15.00 8.16 9.46
C LEU A 37 13.72 7.49 8.96
N CYS A 38 12.54 7.93 9.44
CA CYS A 38 11.26 7.40 8.96
C CYS A 38 11.05 7.67 7.47
N GLU A 39 11.47 8.85 6.98
CA GLU A 39 11.36 9.22 5.58
C GLU A 39 12.21 8.32 4.67
N MET A 40 13.46 8.07 5.06
CA MET A 40 14.38 7.19 4.34
C MET A 40 13.90 5.73 4.37
N ALA A 41 13.50 5.24 5.54
CA ALA A 41 12.95 3.90 5.69
C ALA A 41 11.69 3.70 4.85
N LEU A 42 10.78 4.68 4.83
CA LEU A 42 9.57 4.63 4.00
C LEU A 42 9.91 4.58 2.51
N GLN A 43 10.84 5.42 2.05
CA GLN A 43 11.28 5.40 0.65
C GLN A 43 11.91 4.06 0.26
N SER A 44 12.77 3.50 1.10
CA SER A 44 13.39 2.20 0.87
C SER A 44 12.34 1.09 0.83
N THR A 45 11.42 1.04 1.79
CA THR A 45 10.32 0.06 1.85
C THR A 45 9.51 0.05 0.56
N VAL A 46 9.08 1.23 0.10
CA VAL A 46 8.25 1.37 -1.11
C VAL A 46 9.03 0.99 -2.37
N SER A 47 10.32 1.35 -2.46
CA SER A 47 11.18 0.99 -3.60
C SER A 47 11.47 -0.51 -3.65
N GLU A 48 11.86 -1.13 -2.54
CA GLU A 48 12.14 -2.57 -2.48
C GLU A 48 10.88 -3.39 -2.76
N THR A 49 9.73 -2.99 -2.20
CA THR A 49 8.43 -3.62 -2.53
C THR A 49 8.16 -3.55 -4.03
N ALA A 50 8.32 -2.37 -4.65
CA ALA A 50 8.08 -2.19 -6.08
C ALA A 50 9.00 -3.09 -6.93
N LYS A 51 10.29 -3.18 -6.58
CA LYS A 51 11.27 -4.06 -7.26
C LYS A 51 10.92 -5.54 -7.11
N VAL A 52 10.56 -5.98 -5.91
CA VAL A 52 10.21 -7.38 -5.65
C VAL A 52 8.95 -7.77 -6.42
N ILE A 53 7.92 -6.92 -6.42
CA ILE A 53 6.71 -7.16 -7.21
C ILE A 53 7.05 -7.16 -8.70
N ALA A 54 7.80 -6.17 -9.18
CA ALA A 54 8.15 -6.02 -10.60
C ALA A 54 8.97 -7.20 -11.15
N SER A 55 9.93 -7.73 -10.37
CA SER A 55 10.77 -8.86 -10.77
C SER A 55 10.03 -10.19 -10.81
N ASN A 56 9.00 -10.36 -9.97
CA ASN A 56 8.19 -11.57 -9.90
C ASN A 56 6.95 -11.52 -10.81
N MET A 57 6.89 -10.57 -11.75
CA MET A 57 5.72 -10.36 -12.60
C MET A 57 5.66 -11.29 -13.81
N TYR A 58 6.80 -11.85 -14.24
CA TYR A 58 6.85 -12.74 -15.40
C TYR A 58 6.04 -14.05 -15.20
N PRO A 59 6.18 -14.79 -14.08
CA PRO A 59 5.30 -15.93 -13.83
C PRO A 59 3.82 -15.55 -13.81
N VAL A 60 3.48 -14.37 -13.27
CA VAL A 60 2.10 -13.87 -13.21
C VAL A 60 1.53 -13.62 -14.60
N GLU A 61 2.33 -13.09 -15.52
CA GLU A 61 1.93 -12.86 -16.90
C GLU A 61 1.62 -14.17 -17.65
N LEU A 62 2.45 -15.21 -17.47
CA LEU A 62 2.20 -16.53 -18.09
C LEU A 62 0.85 -17.09 -17.65
N LEU A 63 0.55 -16.97 -16.36
CA LEU A 63 -0.72 -17.39 -15.76
C LEU A 63 -1.90 -16.59 -16.29
N TYR A 64 -1.73 -15.27 -16.43
CA TYR A 64 -2.74 -14.41 -17.03
C TYR A 64 -3.04 -14.81 -18.48
N ASN A 65 -2.00 -15.11 -19.26
CA ASN A 65 -2.14 -15.51 -20.65
C ASN A 65 -2.79 -16.89 -20.80
N GLU A 66 -2.46 -17.86 -19.95
CA GLU A 66 -3.09 -19.18 -19.94
C GLU A 66 -4.58 -19.10 -19.56
N ALA A 67 -4.92 -18.36 -18.50
CA ALA A 67 -6.30 -18.13 -18.10
C ALA A 67 -7.11 -17.42 -19.20
N LYS A 68 -6.51 -16.42 -19.85
CA LYS A 68 -7.13 -15.72 -20.99
C LYS A 68 -7.35 -16.64 -22.19
N GLN A 69 -6.40 -17.53 -22.50
CA GLN A 69 -6.53 -18.49 -23.60
C GLN A 69 -7.61 -19.54 -23.31
N GLN A 70 -7.68 -20.06 -22.09
CA GLN A 70 -8.74 -20.98 -21.67
C GLN A 70 -10.12 -20.32 -21.72
N TRP A 71 -10.22 -19.06 -21.29
CA TRP A 71 -11.46 -18.30 -21.34
C TRP A 71 -11.86 -17.91 -22.78
N ALA A 72 -10.90 -17.55 -23.63
CA ALA A 72 -11.13 -17.27 -25.04
C ALA A 72 -11.47 -18.54 -25.85
N ALA A 73 -10.93 -19.70 -25.47
CA ALA A 73 -11.35 -21.00 -25.98
C ALA A 73 -12.78 -21.37 -25.52
N SER A 74 -13.34 -20.62 -24.57
CA SER A 74 -14.64 -20.85 -23.94
C SER A 74 -15.76 -19.87 -24.38
N ALA A 75 -15.71 -19.21 -25.55
CA ALA A 75 -16.91 -18.69 -26.26
C ALA A 75 -16.60 -18.16 -27.68
N PRO A 76 -17.51 -18.24 -28.71
CA PRO A 76 -18.98 -18.45 -28.62
C PRO A 76 -19.56 -19.46 -29.65
N GLY A 77 -20.43 -20.40 -29.22
CA GLY A 77 -21.17 -21.20 -30.20
C GLY A 77 -22.16 -22.28 -29.75
N VAL A 78 -22.06 -22.91 -28.56
CA VAL A 78 -22.82 -24.16 -28.33
C VAL A 78 -23.67 -24.22 -27.05
N TRP A 79 -23.72 -23.17 -26.21
CA TRP A 79 -24.29 -23.32 -24.85
C TRP A 79 -25.34 -22.27 -24.44
N LEU A 80 -25.79 -21.35 -25.31
CA LEU A 80 -26.64 -20.20 -24.92
C LEU A 80 -27.90 -20.53 -24.07
N ASP A 81 -28.46 -21.74 -24.18
CA ASP A 81 -29.70 -22.12 -23.49
C ASP A 81 -29.51 -22.80 -22.11
N GLN A 82 -28.34 -23.40 -21.83
CA GLN A 82 -28.08 -24.10 -20.55
C GLN A 82 -27.44 -23.21 -19.47
N VAL A 83 -27.20 -21.95 -19.80
CA VAL A 83 -26.26 -21.07 -19.10
C VAL A 83 -26.95 -20.00 -18.33
N VAL A 84 -28.14 -19.61 -18.77
CA VAL A 84 -28.98 -18.72 -17.98
C VAL A 84 -29.38 -19.41 -16.65
N THR A 85 -29.46 -20.75 -16.64
CA THR A 85 -29.73 -21.54 -15.43
C THR A 85 -28.46 -21.96 -14.66
N GLN A 86 -27.32 -22.19 -15.32
CA GLN A 86 -26.05 -22.48 -14.65
C GLN A 86 -25.16 -21.26 -14.34
N ALA A 87 -25.39 -20.07 -14.87
CA ALA A 87 -24.55 -18.88 -14.64
C ALA A 87 -24.56 -18.42 -13.17
N ASN A 88 -25.63 -18.71 -12.43
CA ASN A 88 -25.67 -18.47 -10.99
C ASN A 88 -24.92 -19.55 -10.18
N ALA A 89 -24.68 -20.74 -10.74
CA ALA A 89 -23.86 -21.80 -10.13
C ALA A 89 -22.38 -21.74 -10.59
N ALA A 90 -22.12 -21.32 -11.82
CA ALA A 90 -20.81 -21.19 -12.43
C ALA A 90 -20.05 -19.94 -11.97
N ARG A 91 -20.74 -18.92 -11.42
CA ARG A 91 -20.08 -17.84 -10.65
C ARG A 91 -19.29 -18.38 -9.45
N GLN A 92 -19.69 -19.52 -8.90
CA GLN A 92 -18.95 -20.20 -7.84
C GLN A 92 -17.81 -21.09 -8.37
N GLN A 93 -17.79 -21.42 -9.67
CA GLN A 93 -16.72 -22.16 -10.34
C GLN A 93 -15.66 -21.26 -11.00
N VAL A 94 -15.77 -19.93 -10.90
CA VAL A 94 -14.62 -19.02 -11.11
C VAL A 94 -13.62 -19.12 -9.92
N VAL A 95 -13.93 -20.00 -8.97
CA VAL A 95 -13.04 -20.62 -7.97
C VAL A 95 -12.35 -21.86 -8.55
N ASP A 96 -12.19 -21.99 -9.88
CA ASP A 96 -11.30 -22.99 -10.50
C ASP A 96 -9.82 -22.59 -10.35
N ALA A 97 -9.43 -22.31 -9.11
CA ALA A 97 -8.08 -22.47 -8.62
C ALA A 97 -7.72 -23.95 -8.41
N GLU A 98 -8.64 -24.89 -8.66
CA GLU A 98 -8.42 -26.33 -8.42
C GLU A 98 -7.61 -27.02 -9.53
N SER A 99 -7.51 -26.46 -10.74
CA SER A 99 -6.50 -26.92 -11.72
C SER A 99 -5.12 -26.24 -11.54
N PHE A 100 -5.04 -25.24 -10.66
CA PHE A 100 -4.00 -24.21 -10.63
C PHE A 100 -2.94 -24.38 -9.53
N THR A 101 -3.10 -25.37 -8.65
CA THR A 101 -2.46 -25.30 -7.32
C THR A 101 -1.17 -26.10 -7.17
N ASP A 102 -0.80 -27.03 -8.06
CA ASP A 102 0.28 -27.97 -7.71
C ASP A 102 1.69 -27.65 -8.22
N ASN A 103 1.85 -27.01 -9.39
CA ASN A 103 3.17 -26.81 -10.00
C ASN A 103 3.72 -25.37 -9.91
N TYR A 104 2.87 -24.35 -10.09
CA TYR A 104 3.33 -22.95 -10.17
C TYR A 104 3.20 -22.16 -8.87
N SER A 105 2.27 -22.56 -7.98
CA SER A 105 2.14 -22.03 -6.62
C SER A 105 3.45 -22.12 -5.81
N ARG A 106 4.30 -23.11 -6.14
CA ARG A 106 5.62 -23.31 -5.51
C ARG A 106 6.62 -22.19 -5.79
N PHE A 107 6.44 -21.46 -6.89
CA PHE A 107 7.39 -20.46 -7.37
C PHE A 107 6.91 -19.02 -7.18
N ILE A 108 5.63 -18.81 -6.82
CA ILE A 108 5.10 -17.49 -6.52
C ILE A 108 5.13 -17.28 -5.00
N PRO A 109 5.89 -16.29 -4.51
CA PRO A 109 5.85 -15.93 -3.09
C PRO A 109 4.43 -15.68 -2.62
N GLU A 110 4.09 -16.20 -1.43
CA GLU A 110 2.79 -16.04 -0.79
C GLU A 110 2.24 -14.60 -0.77
N PRO A 111 3.07 -13.55 -0.56
CA PRO A 111 2.62 -12.16 -0.62
C PRO A 111 2.07 -11.75 -1.99
N ILE A 112 2.59 -12.31 -3.08
CA ILE A 112 2.15 -12.01 -4.44
C ILE A 112 0.83 -12.71 -4.74
N VAL A 113 0.65 -13.94 -4.26
CA VAL A 113 -0.64 -14.65 -4.38
C VAL A 113 -1.76 -13.88 -3.69
N ARG A 114 -1.51 -13.37 -2.47
CA ARG A 114 -2.46 -12.49 -1.77
C ARG A 114 -2.77 -11.22 -2.56
N LEU A 115 -1.74 -10.62 -3.16
CA LEU A 115 -1.88 -9.42 -3.98
C LEU A 115 -2.74 -9.66 -5.23
N MET A 116 -2.57 -10.80 -5.90
CA MET A 116 -3.36 -11.16 -7.09
C MET A 116 -4.81 -11.48 -6.74
N ALA A 117 -5.03 -12.26 -5.66
CA ALA A 117 -6.38 -12.55 -5.18
C ALA A 117 -7.13 -11.25 -4.84
N TRP A 118 -6.42 -10.29 -4.26
CA TRP A 118 -6.91 -8.95 -4.00
C TRP A 118 -7.23 -8.19 -5.29
N GLU A 119 -6.35 -8.19 -6.28
CA GLU A 119 -6.57 -7.48 -7.55
C GLU A 119 -7.75 -8.05 -8.34
N LYS A 120 -7.92 -9.37 -8.31
CA LYS A 120 -9.11 -10.05 -8.86
C LYS A 120 -10.38 -9.53 -8.18
N SER A 121 -10.40 -9.48 -6.85
CA SER A 121 -11.55 -8.96 -6.08
C SER A 121 -11.84 -7.48 -6.38
N TYR A 122 -10.81 -6.69 -6.76
CA TYR A 122 -10.93 -5.32 -7.19
C TYR A 122 -11.60 -5.21 -8.57
N ARG A 123 -11.16 -6.01 -9.55
CA ARG A 123 -11.74 -6.05 -10.90
C ARG A 123 -13.21 -6.50 -10.87
N GLU A 124 -13.51 -7.54 -10.11
CA GLU A 124 -14.89 -8.03 -9.92
C GLU A 124 -15.81 -6.94 -9.34
N GLN A 125 -15.32 -6.14 -8.38
CA GLN A 125 -16.09 -5.04 -7.81
C GLN A 125 -16.27 -3.85 -8.76
N LEU A 126 -15.34 -3.62 -9.69
CA LEU A 126 -15.48 -2.62 -10.74
C LEU A 126 -16.45 -3.07 -11.83
N GLU A 127 -16.36 -4.34 -12.24
CA GLU A 127 -17.22 -4.93 -13.27
C GLU A 127 -18.66 -5.11 -12.78
N ALA A 128 -18.84 -5.54 -11.52
CA ALA A 128 -20.16 -5.66 -10.88
C ALA A 128 -20.88 -4.31 -10.73
N LYS A 129 -20.15 -3.19 -10.80
CA LYS A 129 -20.66 -1.83 -10.65
C LYS A 129 -20.67 -1.02 -11.96
N GLY A 130 -20.61 -1.72 -13.10
CA GLY A 130 -21.02 -1.32 -14.46
C GLY A 130 -20.85 0.16 -14.85
N GLY A 131 -19.92 0.43 -15.77
CA GLY A 131 -20.02 1.48 -16.82
C GLY A 131 -19.99 2.97 -16.43
N GLU A 132 -20.66 3.39 -15.36
CA GLU A 132 -20.85 4.81 -14.98
C GLU A 132 -20.32 5.12 -13.57
N SER A 133 -19.34 4.37 -13.09
CA SER A 133 -18.76 4.60 -11.77
C SER A 133 -17.93 5.88 -11.77
N THR A 134 -18.42 6.93 -11.08
CA THR A 134 -17.74 8.20 -10.78
C THR A 134 -16.28 7.95 -10.40
N GLN A 135 -15.34 8.78 -10.87
CA GLN A 135 -13.91 8.64 -10.54
C GLN A 135 -13.65 8.50 -9.02
N GLU A 136 -14.52 9.08 -8.20
CA GLU A 136 -14.50 8.98 -6.74
C GLU A 136 -14.75 7.54 -6.24
N LEU A 137 -15.64 6.77 -6.87
CA LEU A 137 -15.88 5.36 -6.55
C LEU A 137 -14.68 4.49 -6.96
N LYS A 138 -14.09 4.74 -8.13
CA LYS A 138 -12.85 4.07 -8.54
C LYS A 138 -11.72 4.35 -7.55
N THR A 139 -11.62 5.59 -7.07
CA THR A 139 -10.60 6.02 -6.10
C THR A 139 -10.86 5.46 -4.70
N SER A 140 -12.11 5.37 -4.26
CA SER A 140 -12.46 4.84 -2.93
C SER A 140 -12.29 3.33 -2.83
N ILE A 141 -12.69 2.58 -3.87
CA ILE A 141 -12.43 1.14 -3.98
C ILE A 141 -10.92 0.91 -4.00
N ARG A 142 -10.19 1.66 -4.83
CA ARG A 142 -8.73 1.58 -4.93
C ARG A 142 -8.02 1.85 -3.60
N ARG A 143 -8.52 2.79 -2.79
CA ARG A 143 -7.96 3.10 -1.46
C ARG A 143 -8.23 1.99 -0.44
N HIS A 144 -9.47 1.51 -0.32
CA HIS A 144 -9.80 0.41 0.59
C HIS A 144 -9.02 -0.85 0.24
N ALA A 145 -8.89 -1.08 -1.06
CA ALA A 145 -8.15 -2.18 -1.57
C ALA A 145 -6.65 -1.98 -1.23
N ALA A 146 -6.06 -0.81 -1.49
CA ALA A 146 -4.66 -0.53 -1.14
C ALA A 146 -4.38 -0.73 0.35
N GLU A 147 -5.31 -0.35 1.23
CA GLU A 147 -5.20 -0.59 2.67
C GLU A 147 -5.05 -2.08 3.03
N ALA A 148 -5.70 -2.99 2.29
CA ALA A 148 -5.57 -4.43 2.49
C ALA A 148 -4.20 -5.01 2.06
N ALA A 149 -3.46 -4.29 1.19
CA ALA A 149 -2.09 -4.64 0.80
C ALA A 149 -1.04 -4.15 1.82
N THR A 150 -1.44 -3.34 2.81
CA THR A 150 -0.56 -2.84 3.88
C THR A 150 0.29 -3.91 4.57
N PRO A 151 -0.21 -5.08 4.99
CA PRO A 151 0.63 -6.09 5.65
C PRO A 151 1.74 -6.65 4.74
N ILE A 152 1.51 -6.70 3.42
CA ILE A 152 2.52 -7.15 2.46
C ILE A 152 3.64 -6.12 2.38
N ILE A 153 3.29 -4.84 2.21
CA ILE A 153 4.27 -3.75 2.10
C ILE A 153 5.00 -3.53 3.42
N ALA A 154 4.29 -3.68 4.56
CA ALA A 154 4.88 -3.64 5.89
C ALA A 154 5.91 -4.76 6.12
N SER A 155 5.81 -5.90 5.43
CA SER A 155 6.80 -6.98 5.54
C SER A 155 8.17 -6.60 4.97
N PHE A 156 8.22 -5.63 4.05
CA PHE A 156 9.44 -5.07 3.49
C PHE A 156 9.97 -3.86 4.30
N ALA A 157 9.25 -3.46 5.36
CA ALA A 157 9.65 -2.31 6.17
C ALA A 157 10.77 -2.68 7.14
N GLU A 158 11.73 -1.76 7.32
CA GLU A 158 12.81 -1.96 8.27
C GLU A 158 12.27 -1.98 9.72
N THR A 159 12.32 -3.17 10.31
CA THR A 159 11.81 -3.45 11.66
C THR A 159 12.57 -2.61 12.69
N GLY A 160 11.86 -1.74 13.40
CA GLY A 160 12.43 -0.87 14.45
C GLY A 160 12.38 0.63 14.13
N ILE A 161 12.25 1.00 12.85
CA ILE A 161 12.11 2.41 12.42
C ILE A 161 10.64 2.73 12.11
N LEU A 162 9.98 1.88 11.34
CA LEU A 162 8.58 2.04 10.97
C LEU A 162 7.67 1.15 11.81
N GLN A 163 6.61 1.73 12.36
CA GLN A 163 5.55 0.99 13.06
C GLN A 163 4.47 0.57 12.06
N PRO A 164 4.16 -0.73 11.92
CA PRO A 164 3.17 -1.23 10.96
C PRO A 164 1.80 -0.55 11.09
N GLU A 165 1.41 -0.18 12.30
CA GLU A 165 0.10 0.44 12.60
C GLU A 165 0.00 1.88 12.08
N LYS A 166 1.14 2.54 11.85
CA LYS A 166 1.24 3.92 11.35
C LYS A 166 1.53 3.99 9.86
N LEU A 167 1.84 2.85 9.24
CA LEU A 167 2.04 2.70 7.81
C LEU A 167 0.69 2.40 7.14
N LYS A 168 0.39 3.08 6.05
CA LYS A 168 -0.78 2.78 5.22
C LYS A 168 -0.39 2.83 3.75
N VAL A 169 -0.79 1.82 3.00
CA VAL A 169 -0.63 1.84 1.54
C VAL A 169 -1.79 2.64 0.97
N THR A 170 -1.46 3.67 0.19
CA THR A 170 -2.45 4.60 -0.38
C THR A 170 -2.79 4.21 -1.81
N ASP A 171 -1.83 3.66 -2.53
CA ASP A 171 -1.99 3.26 -3.91
C ASP A 171 -1.07 2.10 -4.26
N LEU A 172 -1.57 1.20 -5.09
CA LEU A 172 -0.83 0.11 -5.70
C LEU A 172 -1.36 -0.08 -7.12
N GLN A 173 -0.49 0.09 -8.11
CA GLN A 173 -0.79 -0.19 -9.51
C GLN A 173 0.02 -1.39 -9.97
N LEU A 174 -0.67 -2.41 -10.42
CA LEU A 174 -0.09 -3.51 -11.17
C LEU A 174 -0.09 -3.16 -12.66
N PRO A 175 0.85 -3.72 -13.43
CA PRO A 175 0.92 -3.46 -14.86
C PRO A 175 -0.28 -4.02 -15.61
N ASP A 176 -0.60 -3.41 -16.74
CA ASP A 176 -1.52 -4.00 -17.70
C ASP A 176 -0.76 -5.05 -18.54
N PHE A 177 -1.10 -6.32 -18.33
CA PHE A 177 -0.50 -7.44 -19.06
C PHE A 177 -0.85 -7.45 -20.56
N ASN A 178 -1.78 -6.62 -21.01
CA ASN A 178 -2.09 -6.46 -22.44
C ASN A 178 -1.26 -5.35 -23.12
N ALA A 179 -0.62 -4.47 -22.35
CA ALA A 179 0.04 -3.27 -22.86
C ALA A 179 1.45 -3.54 -23.45
N GLY A 180 1.90 -4.79 -23.48
CA GLY A 180 3.20 -5.19 -24.05
C GLY A 180 4.40 -4.72 -23.23
N THR A 181 5.51 -4.39 -23.90
CA THR A 181 6.87 -4.25 -23.34
C THR A 181 7.06 -3.14 -22.29
N SER A 182 6.13 -2.21 -22.11
CA SER A 182 6.23 -1.10 -21.14
C SER A 182 5.21 -1.21 -20.00
N ALA A 183 5.44 -2.15 -19.12
CA ALA A 183 4.65 -2.34 -17.91
C ALA A 183 5.36 -1.77 -16.69
N TYR A 184 4.61 -1.09 -15.82
CA TYR A 184 5.13 -0.48 -14.61
C TYR A 184 4.33 -0.95 -13.39
N VAL A 185 5.05 -1.23 -12.31
CA VAL A 185 4.49 -1.39 -10.96
C VAL A 185 4.67 -0.07 -10.23
N THR A 186 3.59 0.45 -9.65
CA THR A 186 3.66 1.64 -8.80
C THR A 186 3.19 1.30 -7.40
N VAL A 187 3.98 1.68 -6.40
CA VAL A 187 3.64 1.54 -4.98
C VAL A 187 3.65 2.93 -4.34
N GLU A 188 2.59 3.30 -3.62
CA GLU A 188 2.51 4.53 -2.83
C GLU A 188 2.09 4.20 -1.40
N ALA A 189 2.89 4.64 -0.44
CA ALA A 189 2.61 4.47 0.97
C ALA A 189 2.75 5.79 1.73
N GLN A 190 2.02 5.87 2.84
CA GLN A 190 2.05 6.99 3.77
C GLN A 190 2.37 6.51 5.18
N TYR A 191 3.05 7.35 5.95
CA TYR A 191 3.42 7.10 7.33
C TYR A 191 3.07 8.30 8.21
N SER A 192 2.36 8.07 9.30
CA SER A 192 1.99 9.12 10.25
C SER A 192 3.04 9.27 11.35
N TYR A 193 3.79 10.38 11.33
CA TYR A 193 4.80 10.69 12.35
C TYR A 193 4.29 11.76 13.32
N THR A 194 4.37 11.49 14.62
CA THR A 194 3.98 12.45 15.68
C THR A 194 5.22 13.00 16.37
N PHE A 195 5.35 14.32 16.40
CA PHE A 195 6.44 15.01 17.09
C PHE A 195 6.40 14.78 18.59
N LEU A 196 7.58 14.60 19.20
CA LEU A 196 7.74 14.38 20.63
C LEU A 196 7.94 15.72 21.35
N LEU A 197 6.98 16.64 21.24
CA LEU A 197 7.05 17.93 21.95
C LEU A 197 6.21 17.87 23.23
N PRO A 198 6.72 18.41 24.36
CA PRO A 198 6.04 18.31 25.65
C PRO A 198 4.71 19.08 25.72
N PHE A 199 4.58 20.18 24.96
CA PHE A 199 3.43 21.10 25.07
C PHE A 199 2.44 21.02 23.89
N PHE A 200 2.83 20.43 22.76
CA PHE A 200 2.00 20.38 21.55
C PHE A 200 2.12 19.03 20.87
N LYS A 201 0.99 18.44 20.49
CA LYS A 201 0.97 17.23 19.66
C LYS A 201 0.77 17.64 18.21
N LYS A 202 1.80 17.48 17.40
CA LYS A 202 1.74 17.73 15.95
C LYS A 202 2.02 16.42 15.23
N THR A 203 1.13 16.03 14.33
CA THR A 203 1.31 14.86 13.46
C THR A 203 1.54 15.35 12.03
N VAL A 204 2.54 14.78 11.37
CA VAL A 204 2.85 15.00 9.96
C VAL A 204 2.73 13.67 9.24
N VAL A 205 2.13 13.69 8.05
CA VAL A 205 2.01 12.52 7.20
C VAL A 205 3.10 12.58 6.15
N LEU A 206 4.01 11.60 6.19
CA LEU A 206 4.99 11.37 5.14
C LEU A 206 4.32 10.54 4.05
N ARG A 207 4.60 10.85 2.78
CA ARG A 207 4.10 10.10 1.63
C ARG A 207 5.24 9.86 0.67
N LYS A 208 5.40 8.62 0.22
CA LYS A 208 6.42 8.21 -0.75
C LYS A 208 5.80 7.33 -1.82
N LYS A 209 6.37 7.43 -3.01
CA LYS A 209 5.95 6.71 -4.21
C LYS A 209 7.20 6.17 -4.89
N ALA A 210 7.16 4.91 -5.30
CA ALA A 210 8.14 4.33 -6.21
C ALA A 210 7.43 3.69 -7.39
N THR A 211 8.06 3.81 -8.55
CA THR A 211 7.59 3.18 -9.79
C THR A 211 8.76 2.40 -10.36
N GLU A 212 8.54 1.12 -10.61
CA GLU A 212 9.52 0.21 -11.17
C GLU A 212 8.98 -0.43 -12.43
N ARG A 213 9.87 -0.72 -13.39
CA ARG A 213 9.47 -1.41 -14.62
C ARG A 213 9.25 -2.89 -14.31
N ALA A 214 8.05 -3.38 -14.59
CA ALA A 214 7.73 -4.79 -14.44
C ALA A 214 8.48 -5.61 -15.49
N TRP A 215 9.00 -6.75 -15.06
CA TRP A 215 9.52 -7.73 -16.00
C TRP A 215 8.37 -8.62 -16.45
N ILE A 216 7.77 -8.24 -17.56
CA ILE A 216 6.80 -9.03 -18.31
C ILE A 216 7.38 -9.18 -19.72
N GLY A 217 7.37 -10.38 -20.27
CA GLY A 217 7.76 -10.74 -21.65
C GLY A 217 9.05 -10.12 -22.20
N GLY A 218 10.09 -10.94 -22.36
CA GLY A 218 11.25 -10.61 -23.19
C GLY A 218 10.89 -10.38 -24.66
#